data_AF-A0A3N0A743-F1
#
_entry.id   AF-A0A3N0A743-F1
#
_cell.length_a   1.000
_cell.length_b   1.000
_cell.length_c   1.000
_cell.angle_alpha   90.00
_cell.angle_beta   90.00
_cell.angle_gamma   90.00
#
_symmetry.space_group_name_H-M   'P 1'
#
loop_
_entity.id
_entity.type
_entity.pdbx_description
1 polymer ?
#
loop_
_entity_poly.entity_id
_entity_poly.type
_entity_poly.pdbx_seq_one_letter_code
_entity_poly.pdbx_strand_id
1 'polypeptide(L)' 'MFLKKPRLQAGALFKSGEKFPVTGYYSYADHVGLDKVDCYVSPNVKAGMLFTKGELVPKLIACPHVVSWRLDASYKSG' A
#
# COMPACT_ATOMS: atom_id res chain seq x y z
N MET A 1 29.10 -14.56 1.29
CA MET A 1 27.69 -14.97 1.50
C MET A 1 26.80 -13.88 0.90
N PHE A 2 26.19 -14.13 -0.27
CA PHE A 2 25.24 -13.18 -0.86
C PHE A 2 23.88 -13.40 -0.20
N LEU A 3 23.56 -12.57 0.80
CA LEU A 3 22.20 -12.48 1.32
C LEU A 3 21.30 -11.98 0.19
N LYS A 4 20.54 -12.89 -0.43
CA LYS A 4 19.45 -12.52 -1.34
C LYS A 4 18.54 -11.56 -0.57
N LYS A 5 18.45 -10.30 -1.01
CA LYS A 5 17.49 -9.35 -0.45
C LYS A 5 16.11 -10.04 -0.44
N PRO A 6 15.39 -10.03 0.69
CA PRO A 6 14.08 -10.66 0.76
C PRO A 6 13.23 -10.06 -0.36
N ARG A 7 12.76 -10.91 -1.26
CA ARG A 7 11.90 -10.48 -2.36
C ARG A 7 10.57 -10.13 -1.72
N LEU A 8 10.19 -8.87 -1.83
CA LEU A 8 8.91 -8.39 -1.35
C LEU A 8 7.79 -9.19 -2.04
N GLN A 9 6.94 -9.83 -1.25
CA GLN A 9 5.90 -10.73 -1.77
C GLN A 9 4.58 -9.99 -1.98
N ALA A 10 3.78 -10.44 -2.95
CA ALA A 10 2.38 -10.04 -3.04
C ALA A 10 1.68 -10.37 -1.72
N GLY A 11 0.80 -9.48 -1.27
CA GLY A 11 0.17 -9.55 0.05
C GLY A 11 0.85 -8.71 1.14
N ALA A 12 2.07 -8.18 0.90
CA ALA A 12 2.72 -7.29 1.85
C ALA A 12 1.89 -6.02 2.08
N LEU A 13 1.77 -5.61 3.34
CA LEU A 13 0.99 -4.45 3.77
C LEU A 13 1.89 -3.26 4.13
N PHE A 14 1.49 -2.07 3.70
CA PHE A 14 2.20 -0.81 3.95
C PHE A 14 1.25 0.23 4.49
N LYS A 15 1.67 0.96 5.52
CA LYS A 15 0.84 1.97 6.17
C LYS A 15 0.96 3.31 5.45
N SER A 16 -0.13 4.05 5.38
CA SER A 16 -0.15 5.42 4.85
C SER A 16 0.85 6.29 5.60
N GLY A 17 1.68 7.03 4.87
CA GLY A 17 2.80 7.80 5.39
C GLY A 17 4.17 7.09 5.36
N GLU A 18 4.20 5.77 5.16
CA GLU A 18 5.43 5.05 4.81
C GLU A 18 5.83 5.32 3.35
N LYS A 19 7.01 4.87 2.94
CA LYS A 19 7.42 4.89 1.52
C LYS A 19 7.21 3.52 0.90
N PHE A 20 6.69 3.47 -0.34
CA PHE A 20 6.62 2.23 -1.08
C PHE A 20 8.02 1.68 -1.36
N PRO A 21 8.33 0.43 -0.99
CA PRO A 21 9.66 -0.15 -1.17
C PRO A 21 9.96 -0.54 -2.63
N VAL A 22 8.93 -0.72 -3.46
CA VAL A 22 9.03 -1.13 -4.86
C VAL A 22 7.96 -0.43 -5.70
N THR A 23 8.15 -0.39 -7.01
CA THR A 23 7.11 0.03 -7.95
C THR A 23 6.16 -1.14 -8.18
N GLY A 24 4.86 -0.90 -8.13
CA GLY A 24 3.87 -1.98 -8.12
C GLY A 24 2.43 -1.50 -8.12
N TYR A 25 1.52 -2.44 -8.30
CA TYR A 25 0.11 -2.23 -8.02
C TYR A 25 -0.16 -2.45 -6.54
N TYR A 26 -0.82 -1.49 -5.93
CA TYR A 26 -1.27 -1.56 -4.55
C TYR A 26 -2.76 -1.27 -4.45
N SER A 27 -3.48 -2.05 -3.66
CA SER A 27 -4.87 -1.84 -3.33
C SER A 27 -5.04 -1.50 -1.86
N TYR A 28 -6.07 -0.70 -1.56
CA TYR A 28 -6.50 -0.49 -0.18
C TYR A 28 -6.85 -1.84 0.46
N ALA A 29 -6.27 -2.11 1.62
CA ALA A 29 -6.52 -3.33 2.38
C ALA A 29 -7.50 -3.07 3.52
N ASP A 30 -7.11 -2.23 4.48
CA ASP A 30 -7.93 -1.90 5.64
C ASP A 30 -7.43 -0.65 6.39
N HIS A 31 -8.20 -0.15 7.35
CA HIS A 31 -7.74 0.80 8.36
C HIS A 31 -6.76 0.15 9.34
N VAL A 32 -5.81 0.94 9.83
CA VAL A 32 -4.91 0.53 10.91
C VAL A 32 -5.57 0.93 12.24
N GLY A 33 -6.05 -0.07 12.99
CA GLY A 33 -6.72 0.12 14.27
C GLY A 33 -8.20 -0.29 14.22
N LEU A 34 -8.91 -0.03 15.32
CA LEU A 34 -10.32 -0.41 15.48
C LEU A 34 -11.31 0.70 15.04
N ASP A 35 -10.85 1.94 14.95
CA ASP A 35 -11.69 3.07 14.53
C ASP A 35 -11.83 3.12 13.01
N LYS A 36 -13.02 2.72 12.55
CA LYS A 36 -13.44 2.75 11.13
C LYS A 36 -14.65 3.65 10.89
N VAL A 37 -15.06 4.41 11.91
CA VAL A 37 -16.29 5.19 11.89
C VAL A 37 -16.17 6.33 10.86
N ASP A 38 -17.19 6.48 10.01
CA ASP A 38 -17.36 7.53 9.01
C ASP A 38 -16.28 7.67 7.92
N CYS A 39 -15.46 6.64 7.67
CA CYS A 39 -14.51 6.69 6.57
C CYS A 39 -15.12 6.21 5.24
N TYR A 40 -15.21 7.12 4.27
CA TYR A 40 -15.55 6.76 2.90
C TYR A 40 -14.34 6.15 2.18
N VAL A 41 -14.47 4.90 1.75
CA VAL A 41 -13.48 4.20 0.92
C VAL A 41 -14.04 4.08 -0.50
N SER A 42 -13.44 4.83 -1.43
CA SER A 42 -13.82 4.73 -2.85
C SER A 42 -13.58 3.31 -3.38
N PRO A 43 -14.51 2.71 -4.15
CA PRO A 43 -14.29 1.39 -4.75
C PRO A 43 -13.06 1.36 -5.66
N ASN A 44 -12.65 2.50 -6.24
CA ASN A 44 -11.49 2.59 -7.12
C ASN A 44 -10.18 2.24 -6.42
N VAL A 45 -10.05 2.55 -5.12
CA VAL A 45 -8.82 2.23 -4.38
C VAL A 45 -8.68 0.73 -4.10
N LYS A 46 -9.75 -0.05 -4.23
CA LYS A 46 -9.73 -1.52 -4.12
C LYS A 46 -9.35 -2.21 -5.42
N ALA A 47 -9.44 -1.53 -6.56
CA ALA A 47 -9.13 -2.09 -7.88
C ALA A 47 -7.63 -2.21 -8.17
N GLY A 48 -6.77 -1.73 -7.26
CA GLY A 48 -5.33 -1.68 -7.44
C GLY A 48 -4.90 -0.45 -8.24
N MET A 49 -3.97 0.31 -7.70
CA MET A 49 -3.42 1.52 -8.31
C MET A 49 -1.91 1.39 -8.43
N LEU A 50 -1.34 1.90 -9.52
CA LEU A 50 0.09 1.88 -9.75
C LEU A 50 0.76 2.97 -8.90
N PHE A 51 1.71 2.59 -8.06
CA PHE A 51 2.57 3.50 -7.31
C PHE A 51 4.03 3.22 -7.58
N THR A 52 4.85 4.26 -7.51
CA THR A 52 6.29 4.16 -7.76
C THR A 52 7.08 3.99 -6.47
N LYS A 53 8.21 3.29 -6.57
CA LYS A 53 9.14 3.12 -5.45
C LYS A 53 9.54 4.48 -4.87
N GLY A 54 9.42 4.63 -3.56
CA GLY A 54 9.82 5.82 -2.82
C GLY A 54 8.72 6.86 -2.65
N GLU A 55 7.59 6.72 -3.36
CA GLU A 55 6.39 7.52 -3.10
C GLU A 55 5.84 7.24 -1.71
N LEU A 56 5.20 8.25 -1.13
CA LEU A 56 4.47 8.09 0.12
C LEU A 56 3.22 7.26 -0.13
N VAL A 57 3.01 6.27 0.73
CA VAL A 57 1.76 5.51 0.76
C VAL A 57 0.62 6.48 1.07
N PRO A 58 -0.38 6.60 0.19
CA PRO A 58 -1.37 7.65 0.32
C PRO A 58 -2.33 7.38 1.48
N LYS A 59 -2.79 8.48 2.08
CA LYS A 59 -3.98 8.47 2.93
C LYS A 59 -5.23 8.53 2.04
N LEU A 60 -6.36 8.05 2.54
CA LEU A 60 -7.63 8.30 1.88
C LEU A 60 -8.05 9.75 2.21
N ILE A 61 -8.33 10.56 1.19
CA ILE A 61 -8.65 11.99 1.35
C ILE A 61 -9.82 12.21 2.34
N ALA A 62 -10.80 11.32 2.32
CA ALA A 62 -11.99 11.38 3.16
C ALA A 62 -11.81 10.70 4.54
N CYS A 63 -10.60 10.24 4.90
CA CYS A 63 -10.37 9.52 6.14
C CYS A 63 -9.08 10.00 6.83
N PRO A 64 -9.14 10.56 8.06
CA PRO A 64 -7.96 11.02 8.77
C PRO A 64 -7.09 9.88 9.32
N HIS A 65 -7.64 8.66 9.36
CA HIS A 65 -6.99 7.50 9.94
C HIS A 65 -5.81 7.00 9.10
N VAL A 66 -4.91 6.27 9.77
CA VAL A 66 -3.87 5.52 9.09
C VAL A 66 -4.52 4.33 8.39
N VAL A 67 -4.24 4.15 7.11
CA VAL A 67 -4.74 3.02 6.31
C VAL A 67 -3.59 2.14 5.86
N SER A 68 -3.91 0.91 5.48
CA SER A 68 -2.97 -0.06 4.94
C SER A 68 -3.27 -0.34 3.48
N TRP A 69 -2.20 -0.44 2.69
CA TRP A 69 -2.22 -0.77 1.28
C TRP A 69 -1.49 -2.09 1.07
N ARG A 70 -2.11 -3.02 0.33
CA ARG A 70 -1.55 -4.31 -0.01
C ARG A 70 -0.86 -4.22 -1.36
N LEU A 71 0.35 -4.77 -1.45
CA LEU A 71 1.01 -5.02 -2.74
C LEU A 71 0.32 -6.18 -3.45
N ASP A 72 -0.27 -5.92 -4.60
CA ASP A 72 -0.89 -6.96 -5.42
C ASP A 72 0.10 -7.53 -6.44
N ALA A 73 0.90 -6.67 -7.07
CA ALA A 73 1.95 -7.08 -8.01
C ALA A 73 3.12 -6.10 -7.99
N SER A 74 4.36 -6.60 -8.02
CA SER A 74 5.56 -5.77 -8.13
C SER A 74 6.19 -5.84 -9.51
N TYR A 75 6.67 -4.71 -10.00
CA TYR A 75 7.50 -4.63 -11.18
C TYR A 75 8.97 -4.78 -10.77
N LYS A 76 9.71 -5.63 -11.47
CA LYS A 76 11.17 -5.56 -11.40
C LYS A 76 11.59 -4.29 -12.12
N SER A 77 12.12 -3.32 -11.38
CA SER A 77 13.03 -2.35 -12.00
C SER A 77 14.21 -3.16 -12.55
N GLY A 78 14.36 -3.18 -13.87
CA GLY A 78 15.49 -3.79 -14.56
C GLY A 78 16.81 -3.17 -14.11
#